data_AF-A0AA42T832-F1
#
_entry.id   AF-A0AA42T832-F1
#
_cell.length_a   1.000
_cell.length_b   1.000
_cell.length_c   1.000
_cell.angle_alpha   90.00
_cell.angle_beta   90.00
_cell.angle_gamma   90.00
#
_symmetry.space_group_name_H-M   'P 1'
#
loop_
_entity.id
_entity.type
_entity.pdbx_description
1 polymer ?
#
loop_
_entity_poly.entity_id
_entity_poly.type
_entity_poly.pdbx_seq_one_letter_code
_entity_poly.pdbx_strand_id
1 'polypeptide(L)'
;MINEYRNAIRDLINKNIQQGTLNNLIVWDVRSDEAQDPTLLSLRIYGSRKHTDVIQVACGVSGIWEMLPEKRIAVPKIADVMRLRTEYQV
;
A
#
# COMPACT_ATOMS: atom_id res chain seq x y z
N MET A 1 -3.12 2.30 17.50
CA MET A 1 -2.20 3.05 16.62
C MET A 1 -1.86 2.32 15.33
N ILE A 2 -1.04 1.25 15.28
CA ILE A 2 -0.65 0.67 13.96
C ILE A 2 -1.83 0.04 13.19
N ASN A 3 -2.78 -0.58 13.89
CA ASN A 3 -4.00 -1.10 13.27
C ASN A 3 -4.92 0.01 12.74
N GLU A 4 -4.99 1.14 13.44
CA GLU A 4 -5.77 2.31 13.01
C GLU A 4 -5.12 2.96 11.78
N TYR A 5 -3.79 3.07 11.76
CA TYR A 5 -3.04 3.51 10.60
C TYR A 5 -3.31 2.63 9.37
N ARG A 6 -3.26 1.30 9.52
CA ARG A 6 -3.59 0.35 8.45
C ARG A 6 -5.03 0.50 7.98
N ASN A 7 -5.98 0.73 8.90
CA ASN A 7 -7.37 0.97 8.54
C ASN A 7 -7.53 2.30 7.78
N ALA A 8 -6.86 3.37 8.22
CA ALA A 8 -6.88 4.67 7.56
C ALA A 8 -6.31 4.60 6.13
N ILE A 9 -5.25 3.82 5.90
CA ILE A 9 -4.74 3.55 4.55
C ILE A 9 -5.80 2.84 3.70
N ARG A 10 -6.44 1.80 4.24
CA ARG A 10 -7.48 1.05 3.52
C ARG A 10 -8.64 1.96 3.14
N ASP A 11 -9.08 2.81 4.08
CA ASP A 11 -10.17 3.76 3.86
C ASP A 11 -9.78 4.81 2.82
N LEU A 12 -8.54 5.30 2.83
CA LEU A 12 -8.03 6.23 1.82
C LEU A 12 -8.05 5.60 0.42
N ILE A 13 -7.60 4.35 0.28
CA ILE A 13 -7.61 3.62 -1.00
C ILE A 13 -9.06 3.44 -1.47
N ASN A 14 -9.93 2.92 -0.61
CA ASN A 14 -11.34 2.68 -0.93
C ASN A 14 -12.06 3.97 -1.32
N LYS A 15 -11.84 5.06 -0.58
CA LYS A 15 -12.44 6.36 -0.87
C LYS A 15 -12.01 6.89 -2.23
N ASN A 16 -10.72 6.79 -2.58
CA ASN A 16 -10.24 7.23 -3.89
C ASN A 16 -10.77 6.35 -5.04
N ILE A 17 -10.90 5.04 -4.82
CA ILE A 17 -11.51 4.13 -5.80
C ILE A 17 -13.00 4.48 -6.00
N GLN A 18 -13.76 4.67 -4.92
CA GLN A 18 -15.19 5.02 -4.98
C GLN A 18 -15.43 6.39 -5.63
N GLN A 19 -14.55 7.37 -5.37
CA GLN A 19 -14.62 8.70 -5.96
C GLN A 19 -14.13 8.75 -7.42
N GLY A 20 -13.58 7.65 -7.95
CA GLY A 20 -12.99 7.59 -9.28
C GLY A 20 -11.69 8.40 -9.41
N THR A 21 -11.11 8.87 -8.31
CA THR A 21 -9.89 9.69 -8.28
C THR A 21 -8.63 8.83 -8.31
N LEU A 22 -8.52 7.96 -9.32
CA LEU A 22 -7.36 7.09 -9.51
C LEU A 22 -6.05 7.87 -9.71
N ASN A 23 -6.12 9.13 -10.15
CA ASN A 23 -4.95 10.02 -10.24
C ASN A 23 -4.27 10.30 -8.89
N ASN A 24 -4.97 10.08 -7.78
CA ASN A 24 -4.44 10.22 -6.43
C ASN A 24 -3.82 8.93 -5.89
N LEU A 25 -4.00 7.82 -6.61
CA LEU A 25 -3.38 6.54 -6.31
C LEU A 25 -2.28 6.25 -7.33
N ILE A 26 -1.34 5.40 -6.94
CA ILE A 26 -0.38 4.80 -7.85
C ILE A 26 -0.96 3.45 -8.21
N VAL A 27 -1.17 3.23 -9.51
CA VAL A 27 -1.61 1.94 -10.04
C VAL A 27 -0.37 1.15 -10.42
N TRP A 28 -0.25 -0.06 -9.89
CA TRP A 28 0.90 -0.93 -10.14
C TRP A 28 0.42 -2.32 -10.52
N ASP A 29 1.01 -2.89 -11.57
CA ASP A 29 0.77 -4.28 -11.96
C ASP A 29 1.85 -5.15 -11.29
N VAL A 30 1.45 -5.89 -10.24
CA VAL A 30 2.35 -6.75 -9.47
C VAL A 30 2.80 -7.92 -10.35
N ARG A 31 4.11 -8.07 -10.50
CA ARG A 31 4.72 -9.19 -11.22
C ARG A 31 5.01 -10.36 -10.29
N SER A 32 5.18 -11.55 -10.87
CA SER A 32 5.41 -12.79 -10.11
C SER A 32 6.68 -12.75 -9.25
N ASP A 33 7.71 -11.99 -9.66
CA ASP A 33 8.94 -11.75 -8.85
C ASP A 33 8.65 -10.86 -7.63
N GLU A 34 7.79 -9.85 -7.79
CA GLU A 34 7.38 -8.93 -6.74
C GLU A 34 6.36 -9.55 -5.77
N ALA A 35 5.57 -10.51 -6.26
CA ALA A 35 4.55 -11.19 -5.47
C ALA A 35 5.13 -11.99 -4.30
N GLN A 36 6.38 -12.48 -4.46
CA GLN A 36 7.09 -13.21 -3.43
C GLN A 36 7.78 -12.30 -2.40
N ASP A 37 8.11 -11.06 -2.76
CA ASP A 37 8.82 -10.12 -1.88
C ASP A 37 8.11 -8.74 -1.80
N PRO A 38 7.24 -8.55 -0.78
CA PRO A 38 6.58 -7.27 -0.53
C PRO A 38 7.56 -6.12 -0.28
N THR A 39 8.75 -6.42 0.24
CA THR A 39 9.81 -5.44 0.52
C THR A 39 10.39 -4.89 -0.77
N LEU A 40 10.55 -5.72 -1.79
CA LEU A 40 11.02 -5.33 -3.11
C LEU A 40 9.97 -4.45 -3.82
N LEU A 41 8.69 -4.81 -3.70
CA LEU A 41 7.59 -4.00 -4.23
C LEU A 41 7.53 -2.61 -3.59
N SER A 42 7.65 -2.54 -2.25
CA SER A 42 7.73 -1.25 -1.52
C SER A 42 8.92 -0.41 -2.00
N LEU A 43 10.08 -1.04 -2.23
CA LEU A 43 11.27 -0.35 -2.74
C LEU A 43 11.03 0.22 -4.15
N ARG A 44 10.39 -0.53 -5.06
CA ARG A 44 10.12 -0.07 -6.43
C ARG A 44 9.10 1.07 -6.48
N ILE A 45 8.06 1.01 -5.66
CA ILE A 45 6.99 2.01 -5.65
C ILE A 45 7.43 3.28 -4.92
N TYR A 46 7.99 3.14 -3.71
CA TYR A 46 8.25 4.27 -2.80
C TYR A 46 9.73 4.63 -2.67
N GLY A 47 10.64 3.87 -3.30
CA GLY A 47 12.08 4.06 -3.10
C GLY A 47 12.58 3.61 -1.72
N SER A 48 11.74 2.95 -0.92
CA SER A 48 12.07 2.56 0.45
C SER A 48 11.42 1.23 0.82
N ARG A 49 12.15 0.40 1.59
CA ARG A 49 11.68 -0.87 2.14
C ARG A 49 10.81 -0.73 3.40
N LYS A 50 10.62 0.50 3.90
CA LYS A 50 9.96 0.79 5.18
C LYS A 50 8.42 0.84 5.12
N HIS A 51 7.81 0.65 3.95
CA HIS A 51 6.37 0.83 3.72
C HIS A 51 5.69 -0.48 3.25
N THR A 52 6.22 -1.62 3.68
CA THR A 52 5.68 -2.95 3.34
C THR A 52 4.28 -3.18 3.88
N ASP A 53 3.96 -2.59 5.02
CA ASP A 53 2.64 -2.60 5.63
C ASP A 53 1.58 -1.92 4.74
N VAL A 54 1.93 -0.82 4.07
CA VAL A 54 1.05 -0.14 3.11
C VAL A 54 0.72 -1.07 1.94
N ILE A 55 1.74 -1.73 1.39
CA ILE A 55 1.60 -2.68 0.28
C ILE A 55 0.70 -3.84 0.68
N GLN A 56 0.90 -4.39 1.89
CA GLN A 56 0.06 -5.47 2.42
C GLN A 56 -1.40 -5.05 2.53
N VAL A 57 -1.67 -3.87 3.09
CA VAL A 57 -3.02 -3.32 3.21
C VAL A 57 -3.67 -3.14 1.84
N ALA A 58 -2.92 -2.62 0.86
CA ALA A 58 -3.42 -2.42 -0.50
C ALA A 58 -3.71 -3.74 -1.23
N CYS A 59 -2.90 -4.78 -0.99
CA CYS A 59 -3.12 -6.12 -1.52
C CYS A 59 -4.22 -6.89 -0.77
N GLY A 60 -4.60 -6.44 0.42
CA GLY A 60 -5.56 -7.11 1.29
C GLY A 60 -4.96 -8.29 2.07
N VAL A 61 -3.64 -8.37 2.18
CA VAL A 61 -2.94 -9.42 2.91
C VAL A 61 -2.60 -8.96 4.33
N SER A 62 -2.55 -9.89 5.27
CA SER A 62 -2.29 -9.62 6.70
C SER A 62 -0.84 -9.90 7.11
N GLY A 63 -0.08 -10.66 6.31
CA GLY A 63 1.31 -11.05 6.63
C GLY A 63 2.30 -10.89 5.48
N ILE A 64 3.59 -10.73 5.84
CA ILE A 64 4.71 -10.70 4.87
C ILE A 64 4.88 -12.05 4.15
N TRP A 65 4.43 -13.13 4.80
CA TRP A 65 4.52 -14.51 4.29
C TRP A 65 3.42 -14.87 3.30
N GLU A 66 2.40 -14.03 3.14
CA GLU A 66 1.34 -14.26 2.16
C GLU A 66 1.79 -13.77 0.79
N MET A 67 1.67 -14.64 -0.21
CA MET A 67 1.97 -14.29 -1.59
C MET A 67 1.03 -13.18 -2.04
N LEU A 68 1.59 -12.07 -2.51
CA LEU A 68 0.77 -10.97 -2.99
C LEU A 68 0.07 -11.42 -4.28
N PRO A 69 -1.19 -11.01 -4.49
CA PRO A 69 -1.90 -11.37 -5.71
C PRO A 69 -1.22 -10.71 -6.91
N GLU A 70 -0.93 -11.51 -7.94
CA GLU A 70 -0.42 -11.07 -9.24
C GLU A 70 -1.51 -10.35 -10.04
N LYS A 71 -1.94 -9.20 -9.52
CA LYS A 71 -3.00 -8.37 -10.08
C LYS A 71 -2.60 -6.91 -10.05
N ARG A 72 -3.38 -6.10 -10.76
CA ARG A 72 -3.34 -4.65 -10.64
C ARG A 72 -3.74 -4.23 -9.25
N ILE A 73 -2.84 -3.58 -8.53
CA ILE A 73 -3.08 -2.98 -7.22
C ILE A 73 -3.10 -1.47 -7.32
N ALA A 74 -3.84 -0.84 -6.41
CA ALA A 74 -3.83 0.60 -6.24
C ALA A 74 -3.28 0.91 -4.86
N VAL A 75 -2.20 1.68 -4.81
CA VAL A 75 -1.51 2.06 -3.58
C VAL A 75 -1.56 3.59 -3.41
N PRO A 76 -1.59 4.11 -2.17
CA PRO A 76 -1.58 5.55 -1.94
C PRO A 76 -0.25 6.18 -2.35
N LYS A 77 -0.23 7.49 -2.60
CA LYS A 77 1.02 8.22 -2.82
C LYS A 77 1.84 8.28 -1.53
N ILE A 78 3.16 8.38 -1.67
CA ILE A 78 4.07 8.50 -0.52
C ILE A 78 3.75 9.71 0.36
N ALA A 79 3.26 10.81 -0.23
CA ALA A 79 2.85 12.00 0.52
C ALA A 79 1.71 11.70 1.50
N ASP A 80 0.70 10.92 1.06
CA ASP A 80 -0.41 10.51 1.92
C ASP A 80 0.04 9.50 2.98
N VAL A 81 0.92 8.57 2.61
CA VAL A 81 1.53 7.62 3.56
C VAL A 81 2.26 8.35 4.67
N MET A 82 3.07 9.35 4.34
CA MET A 82 3.82 10.15 5.31
C MET A 82 2.90 11.03 6.18
N ARG A 83 1.83 11.58 5.59
CA ARG A 83 0.81 12.34 6.33
C ARG A 83 0.15 11.46 7.39
N LEU A 84 -0.32 10.28 7.00
CA LEU A 84 -0.94 9.31 7.91
C LEU A 84 0.06 8.80 8.96
N ARG A 85 1.32 8.56 8.60
CA ARG A 85 2.35 8.17 9.57
C ARG A 85 2.56 9.23 10.65
N THR A 86 2.58 10.50 10.24
CA THR A 86 2.69 11.62 11.17
C THR A 86 1.46 11.73 12.08
N GLU A 87 0.26 11.57 11.50
CA GLU A 87 -1.01 11.66 12.21
C GLU A 87 -1.18 10.55 13.26
N TYR A 88 -0.79 9.32 12.93
CA TYR A 88 -0.88 8.17 13.83
C TYR A 88 0.42 7.90 14.62
N GLN A 89 1.44 8.75 14.46
CA GLN A 89 2.76 8.67 15.10
C GLN A 89 3.47 7.31 14.92
N VAL A 90 3.51 6.80 13.68
CA VAL A 90 4.10 5.49 13.29
C VAL A 90 5.29 5.66 12.35
#